data_AF-W9CU38-F1
#
_entry.id   AF-W9CU38-F1
#
_cell.length_a   1.000
_cell.length_b   1.000
_cell.length_c   1.000
_cell.angle_alpha   90.00
_cell.angle_beta   90.00
_cell.angle_gamma   90.00
#
_symmetry.space_group_name_H-M   'P 1'
#
loop_
_entity.id
_entity.type
_entity.pdbx_description
1 polymer ?
#
loop_
_entity_poly.entity_id
_entity_poly.type
_entity_poly.pdbx_seq_one_letter_code
_entity_poly.pdbx_strand_id
1 'polypeptide(L)'
;MLDTEESCRNYIKDQIPSTIAQQIRKDQELCHTQGLPSPLVFYLPHVKSPLGEQISKELYPTNAPARYSYSIGAALYTGIIQGIQAYLHQMSPQPRHESLPNAIEEVTESPPSIEDIETALRVLDFCVKSPDNIRLNGKTPFKDVMQALNQRLGSPFPIENKDVTKGRRKERKCYICQYLITSPHPQYPALCKPCGSFNLASSDLSLPDALNLEGKTALVTGGRINLGFHTALRLLRCGAQVMVSSRYPRDAAVRYLAEGDSGKWEKRLRIIGADFRAANDVFHLVAGIKQVLVNWDMENTGKLDILINNAAQTWTDSVKQERQAIELEHRLQLEDNNFDNLLLTTNYNPRVRGGVQSLNLLAFDTEQKRLNETFSEEPGIIGRTENISSISTMEKEPKTSWVQNLYEIPYEDVISAHSVNTFVPLILIRELLPLMGNSHLHTTTNNQPTKPLAHIINVSAREGIFESAPTNRHKNGYHVHTNLTKAALNMLTETEAAAAWRDRKVAMNSVDPGYLSAAKEVIENREGRGEWEGCPIGWEDGAARVLWSVAVGESGKGAVWGRFLKDFGRGEGEERIARQMGGYC
;
A
#
# COMPACT_ATOMS: atom_id res chain seq x y z
N MET A 1 16.36 22.67 41.54
CA MET A 1 15.45 22.34 40.43
C MET A 1 16.31 21.79 39.30
N LEU A 2 15.77 20.93 38.44
CA LEU A 2 16.48 20.45 37.25
C LEU A 2 16.18 21.43 36.12
N ASP A 3 16.92 22.53 36.07
CA ASP A 3 16.64 23.69 35.21
C ASP A 3 17.89 24.16 34.44
N THR A 4 19.09 23.75 34.86
CA THR A 4 20.37 24.07 34.21
C THR A 4 21.10 22.79 33.79
N GLU A 5 21.95 22.90 32.76
CA GLU A 5 22.80 21.79 32.32
C GLU A 5 23.64 21.20 33.47
N GLU A 6 24.25 22.06 34.28
CA GLU A 6 25.07 21.65 35.42
C GLU A 6 24.25 20.89 36.47
N SER A 7 23.03 21.35 36.76
CA SER A 7 22.11 20.66 37.67
C SER A 7 21.71 19.28 37.15
N CYS A 8 21.45 19.13 35.85
CA CYS A 8 21.08 17.86 35.23
C CYS A 8 22.24 16.87 35.22
N ARG A 9 23.47 17.32 34.91
CA ARG A 9 24.66 16.46 34.93
C ARG A 9 25.02 16.00 36.33
N ASN A 10 24.94 16.90 37.33
CA ASN A 10 25.16 16.53 38.74
C ASN A 10 24.08 15.57 39.23
N TYR A 11 22.82 15.79 38.86
CA TYR A 11 21.73 14.88 39.20
C TYR A 11 21.92 13.45 38.64
N ILE A 12 22.36 13.31 37.38
CA ILE A 12 22.64 11.99 36.79
C ILE A 12 23.82 11.30 37.49
N LYS A 13 24.80 12.07 37.98
CA LYS A 13 25.99 11.54 38.65
C LYS A 13 25.72 11.12 40.10
N ASP A 14 24.88 11.88 40.80
CA ASP A 14 24.68 11.74 42.25
C ASP A 14 23.48 10.86 42.62
N GLN A 15 22.54 10.63 41.69
CA GLN A 15 21.31 9.87 41.95
C GLN A 15 21.39 8.41 41.49
N ILE A 16 20.68 7.54 42.21
CA ILE A 16 20.55 6.13 41.86
C ILE A 16 19.58 5.95 40.67
N PRO A 17 19.75 4.89 39.84
CA PRO A 17 18.95 4.67 38.63
C PRO A 17 17.44 4.68 38.84
N SER A 18 16.95 4.16 39.97
CA SER A 18 15.53 4.13 40.31
C SER A 18 14.94 5.53 40.53
N THR A 19 15.73 6.45 41.11
CA THR A 19 15.33 7.85 41.35
C THR A 19 15.31 8.63 40.03
N ILE A 20 16.28 8.36 39.14
CA ILE A 20 16.29 8.92 37.79
C ILE A 20 15.08 8.42 36.99
N ALA A 21 14.75 7.13 37.07
CA ALA A 21 13.57 6.55 36.42
C ALA A 21 12.24 7.17 36.92
N GLN A 22 12.13 7.43 38.23
CA GLN A 22 10.96 8.13 38.79
C GLN A 22 10.84 9.56 38.27
N GLN A 23 11.95 10.29 38.17
CA GLN A 23 11.95 11.64 37.61
C GLN A 23 11.56 11.64 36.12
N ILE A 24 12.04 10.67 35.33
CA ILE A 24 11.62 10.48 33.93
C ILE A 24 10.11 10.24 33.82
N ARG A 25 9.52 9.40 34.69
CA ARG A 25 8.07 9.16 34.72
C ARG A 25 7.29 10.42 35.09
N LYS A 26 7.82 11.21 36.03
CA LYS A 26 7.21 12.50 36.42
C LYS A 26 7.22 13.49 35.26
N ASP A 27 8.34 13.58 34.54
CA ASP A 27 8.45 14.43 33.35
C ASP A 27 7.52 13.96 32.22
N GLN A 28 7.37 12.65 32.04
CA GLN A 28 6.40 12.07 31.11
C GLN A 28 4.95 12.44 31.46
N GLU A 29 4.58 12.39 32.75
CA GLU A 29 3.25 12.80 33.22
C GLU A 29 3.01 14.31 33.04
N LEU A 30 4.05 15.12 33.25
CA LEU A 30 3.99 16.56 32.96
C LEU A 30 3.72 16.83 31.47
N CYS A 31 4.37 16.11 30.56
CA CYS A 31 4.04 16.21 29.13
C CYS A 31 2.57 15.88 28.84
N HIS A 32 1.99 14.90 29.53
CA HIS A 32 0.59 14.51 29.37
C HIS A 32 -0.41 15.53 29.92
N THR A 33 -0.04 16.22 31.00
CA THR A 33 -0.87 17.24 31.67
C THR A 33 -0.59 18.66 31.18
N GLN A 34 0.15 18.81 30.08
CA GLN A 34 0.60 20.08 29.52
C GLN A 34 1.47 20.94 30.46
N GLY A 35 2.16 20.31 31.41
CA GLY A 35 3.15 20.94 32.28
C GLY A 35 4.55 21.00 31.66
N LEU A 36 5.45 21.76 32.26
CA LEU A 36 6.85 21.88 31.81
C LEU A 36 7.71 20.76 32.42
N PRO A 37 8.17 19.75 31.63
CA PRO A 37 9.07 18.71 32.12
C PRO A 37 10.51 19.26 32.29
N SER A 38 11.33 18.55 33.08
CA SER A 38 12.74 18.93 33.22
C SER A 38 13.56 18.68 31.94
N PRO A 39 14.65 19.43 31.68
CA PRO A 39 15.53 19.20 30.54
C PRO A 39 16.48 18.01 30.74
N LEU A 40 16.28 17.20 31.80
CA LEU A 40 17.10 16.04 32.15
C LEU A 40 17.28 15.08 30.97
N VAL A 41 16.25 14.92 30.13
CA VAL A 41 16.22 14.00 28.99
C VAL A 41 17.25 14.30 27.90
N PHE A 42 17.79 15.53 27.83
CA PHE A 42 18.86 15.86 26.88
C PHE A 42 20.24 15.39 27.35
N TYR A 43 20.37 15.06 28.63
CA TYR A 43 21.65 14.69 29.26
C TYR A 43 21.70 13.21 29.66
N LEU A 44 20.59 12.48 29.51
CA LEU A 44 20.51 11.06 29.80
C LEU A 44 21.39 10.23 28.84
N PRO A 45 22.08 9.19 29.34
CA PRO A 45 22.98 8.41 28.52
C PRO A 45 22.21 7.47 27.57
N HIS A 46 22.84 7.05 26.48
CA HIS A 46 22.25 6.11 25.54
C HIS A 46 21.89 4.78 26.23
N VAL A 47 20.83 4.10 25.78
CA VAL A 47 20.30 2.88 26.43
C VAL A 47 21.30 1.72 26.51
N LYS A 48 22.28 1.68 25.60
CA LYS A 48 23.39 0.71 25.59
C LYS A 48 24.49 1.00 26.60
N SER A 49 24.44 2.12 27.31
CA SER A 49 25.39 2.44 28.38
C SER A 49 25.02 1.68 29.66
N PRO A 50 25.99 1.38 30.55
CA PRO A 50 25.70 0.69 31.81
C PRO A 50 24.62 1.38 32.66
N LEU A 51 24.66 2.71 32.72
CA LEU A 51 23.67 3.51 33.45
C LEU A 51 22.32 3.54 32.73
N GLY A 52 22.30 3.69 31.41
CA GLY A 52 21.06 3.65 30.60
C GLY A 52 20.34 2.30 30.70
N GLU A 53 21.09 1.20 30.71
CA GLU A 53 20.53 -0.14 30.92
C GLU A 53 19.89 -0.27 32.31
N GLN A 54 20.56 0.21 33.37
CA GLN A 54 20.01 0.18 34.72
C GLN A 54 18.73 1.01 34.84
N ILE A 55 18.69 2.22 34.28
CA ILE A 55 17.48 3.06 34.27
C ILE A 55 16.37 2.38 33.45
N SER A 56 16.71 1.74 32.33
CA SER A 56 15.73 1.02 31.50
C SER A 56 15.04 -0.13 32.25
N LYS A 57 15.77 -0.80 33.15
CA LYS A 57 15.24 -1.87 34.02
C LYS A 57 14.27 -1.31 35.07
N GLU A 58 14.58 -0.15 35.64
CA GLU A 58 13.72 0.53 36.63
C GLU A 58 12.45 1.14 36.01
N LEU A 59 12.51 1.56 34.74
CA LEU A 59 11.34 2.00 33.98
C LEU A 59 10.39 0.84 33.61
N TYR A 60 10.88 -0.41 33.67
CA TYR A 60 10.10 -1.61 33.36
C TYR A 60 9.17 -2.01 34.51
N PRO A 61 7.95 -2.53 34.26
CA PRO A 61 7.05 -2.99 35.31
C PRO A 61 7.59 -4.26 35.99
N THR A 62 7.53 -4.35 37.31
CA THR A 62 8.02 -5.47 38.13
C THR A 62 7.32 -6.82 37.86
N ASN A 63 6.19 -6.84 37.14
CA ASN A 63 5.37 -8.04 36.92
C ASN A 63 5.57 -8.71 35.54
N ALA A 64 6.58 -8.32 34.75
CA ALA A 64 6.73 -8.80 33.38
C ALA A 64 7.76 -9.95 33.22
N PRO A 65 7.54 -10.92 32.30
CA PRO A 65 8.35 -12.15 32.20
C PRO A 65 9.81 -11.89 31.85
N ALA A 66 10.74 -12.54 32.56
CA ALA A 66 12.19 -12.34 32.45
C ALA A 66 12.81 -12.57 31.04
N ARG A 67 12.10 -13.28 30.15
CA ARG A 67 12.58 -13.62 28.79
C ARG A 67 12.74 -12.40 27.85
N TYR A 68 12.06 -11.26 28.12
CA TYR A 68 12.01 -10.11 27.21
C TYR A 68 12.39 -8.77 27.85
N SER A 69 12.99 -8.77 29.05
CA SER A 69 13.14 -7.55 29.85
C SER A 69 14.08 -6.50 29.24
N TYR A 70 15.18 -6.93 28.60
CA TYR A 70 16.17 -5.99 28.07
C TYR A 70 15.70 -5.25 26.81
N SER A 71 15.20 -5.97 25.79
CA SER A 71 14.81 -5.34 24.52
C SER A 71 13.59 -4.42 24.66
N ILE A 72 12.63 -4.80 25.50
CA ILE A 72 11.44 -3.99 25.77
C ILE A 72 11.79 -2.81 26.68
N GLY A 73 12.57 -3.03 27.75
CA GLY A 73 13.06 -1.94 28.61
C GLY A 73 13.85 -0.90 27.81
N ALA A 74 14.69 -1.36 26.88
CA ALA A 74 15.48 -0.46 26.06
C ALA A 74 14.63 0.37 25.08
N ALA A 75 13.60 -0.24 24.49
CA ALA A 75 12.65 0.46 23.61
C ALA A 75 11.81 1.48 24.40
N LEU A 76 11.35 1.13 25.61
CA LEU A 76 10.61 2.02 26.49
C LEU A 76 11.46 3.22 26.93
N TYR A 77 12.69 2.97 27.40
CA TYR A 77 13.62 4.03 27.78
C TYR A 77 13.85 5.01 26.63
N THR A 78 14.13 4.49 25.43
CA THR A 78 14.38 5.31 24.23
C THR A 78 13.14 6.09 23.82
N GLY A 79 11.96 5.46 23.82
CA GLY A 79 10.71 6.08 23.41
C GLY A 79 10.23 7.17 24.37
N ILE A 80 10.37 6.97 25.69
CA ILE A 80 10.00 7.98 26.69
C ILE A 80 10.89 9.23 26.56
N ILE A 81 12.21 9.03 26.42
CA ILE A 81 13.16 10.14 26.24
C ILE A 81 12.83 10.93 24.97
N GLN A 82 12.64 10.25 23.83
CA GLN A 82 12.29 10.91 22.57
C GLN A 82 10.96 11.66 22.65
N GLY A 83 9.96 11.11 23.36
CA GLY A 83 8.68 11.77 23.56
C GLY A 83 8.80 13.08 24.35
N ILE A 84 9.56 13.08 25.45
CA ILE A 84 9.80 14.28 26.26
C ILE A 84 10.66 15.29 25.48
N GLN A 85 11.68 14.84 24.75
CA GLN A 85 12.49 15.71 23.89
C GLN A 85 11.65 16.40 22.81
N ALA A 86 10.77 15.65 22.13
CA ALA A 86 9.86 16.22 21.13
C ALA A 86 8.92 17.27 21.73
N TYR A 87 8.39 17.00 22.93
CA TYR A 87 7.55 17.94 23.67
C TYR A 87 8.30 19.24 24.03
N LEU A 88 9.52 19.13 24.54
CA LEU A 88 10.39 20.29 24.86
C LEU A 88 10.81 21.07 23.61
N HIS A 89 11.03 20.40 22.48
CA HIS A 89 11.32 21.06 21.20
C HIS A 89 10.11 21.82 20.66
N GLN A 90 8.90 21.32 20.84
CA GLN A 90 7.65 22.04 20.49
C GLN A 90 7.41 23.27 21.37
N MET A 91 7.97 23.31 22.57
CA MET A 91 7.92 24.46 23.47
C MET A 91 9.02 25.52 23.22
N SER A 92 10.00 25.26 22.35
CA SER A 92 11.07 26.22 22.04
C SER A 92 10.57 27.38 21.16
N PRO A 93 10.93 28.64 21.45
CA PRO A 93 10.31 29.80 20.80
C PRO A 93 10.88 30.08 19.39
N GLN A 94 10.06 29.89 18.36
CA GLN A 94 9.97 30.82 17.21
C GLN A 94 8.97 31.94 17.60
N PRO A 95 9.07 33.17 17.06
CA PRO A 95 8.67 34.39 17.74
C PRO A 95 7.20 34.37 18.16
N ARG A 96 7.01 34.63 19.45
CA ARG A 96 5.72 34.64 20.14
C ARG A 96 4.82 35.69 19.48
N HIS A 97 3.68 35.24 18.93
CA HIS A 97 2.50 36.09 18.95
C HIS A 97 2.26 36.50 20.41
N GLU A 98 2.19 37.81 20.60
CA GLU A 98 2.07 38.47 21.88
C GLU A 98 0.86 37.97 22.67
N SER A 99 1.03 38.07 23.99
CA SER A 99 0.01 37.89 25.01
C SER A 99 -1.30 38.55 24.58
N LEU A 100 -2.37 37.77 24.42
CA LEU A 100 -3.72 38.29 24.33
C LEU A 100 -4.01 39.13 25.59
N PRO A 101 -4.25 40.45 25.46
CA PRO A 101 -4.83 41.22 26.54
C PRO A 101 -6.29 40.82 26.68
N ASN A 102 -6.76 40.72 27.93
CA ASN A 102 -8.19 40.83 28.21
C ASN A 102 -8.67 42.21 27.76
N ALA A 103 -9.31 42.29 26.60
CA ALA A 103 -10.03 43.47 26.15
C ALA A 103 -11.21 43.02 25.29
N ILE A 104 -12.40 43.33 25.81
CA ILE A 104 -13.64 43.44 25.08
C ILE A 104 -13.42 44.56 24.04
N GLU A 105 -13.48 44.27 22.73
CA GLU A 105 -14.16 45.09 21.70
C GLU A 105 -13.84 44.70 20.25
N GLU A 106 -14.90 44.82 19.44
CA GLU A 106 -14.99 45.09 17.99
C GLU A 106 -14.55 44.02 16.96
N VAL A 107 -15.56 43.31 16.46
CA VAL A 107 -15.56 42.51 15.24
C VAL A 107 -15.32 43.42 14.03
N THR A 108 -14.12 43.36 13.44
CA THR A 108 -13.92 43.76 12.05
C THR A 108 -14.21 42.57 11.15
N GLU A 109 -15.33 42.61 10.42
CA GLU A 109 -15.71 41.58 9.43
C GLU A 109 -14.76 41.62 8.23
N SER A 110 -13.68 40.84 8.29
CA SER A 110 -12.98 40.43 7.07
C SER A 110 -13.83 39.41 6.32
N PRO A 111 -13.94 39.50 4.97
CA PRO A 111 -14.74 38.56 4.19
C PRO A 111 -14.20 37.13 4.36
N PRO A 112 -15.09 36.12 4.41
CA PRO A 112 -14.70 34.74 4.64
C PRO A 112 -13.77 34.23 3.53
N SER A 113 -12.80 33.40 3.89
CA SER A 113 -11.89 32.79 2.94
C SER A 113 -12.63 31.81 2.01
N ILE A 114 -12.03 31.47 0.87
CA ILE A 114 -12.62 30.49 -0.07
C ILE A 114 -12.87 29.14 0.64
N GLU A 115 -11.99 28.75 1.55
CA GLU A 115 -12.11 27.51 2.32
C GLU A 115 -13.27 27.56 3.32
N ASP A 116 -13.53 28.72 3.93
CA ASP A 116 -14.70 28.94 4.79
C ASP A 116 -16.01 28.87 3.98
N ILE A 117 -16.00 29.43 2.77
CA ILE A 117 -17.16 29.39 1.86
C ILE A 117 -17.43 27.95 1.39
N GLU A 118 -16.40 27.21 1.01
CA GLU A 118 -16.56 25.79 0.62
C GLU A 118 -17.04 24.93 1.78
N THR A 119 -16.52 25.16 2.98
CA THR A 119 -16.94 24.46 4.19
C THR A 119 -18.40 24.77 4.51
N ALA A 120 -18.80 26.04 4.44
CA ALA A 120 -20.19 26.46 4.61
C ALA A 120 -21.11 25.80 3.56
N LEU A 121 -20.68 25.73 2.30
CA LEU A 121 -21.45 25.08 1.23
C LEU A 121 -21.62 23.57 1.48
N ARG A 122 -20.60 22.87 1.97
CA ARG A 122 -20.71 21.45 2.33
C ARG A 122 -21.67 21.22 3.51
N VAL A 123 -21.63 22.07 4.52
CA VAL A 123 -22.55 22.02 5.66
C VAL A 123 -23.99 22.30 5.21
N LEU A 124 -24.19 23.28 4.32
CA LEU A 124 -25.50 23.58 3.74
C LEU A 124 -26.03 22.44 2.87
N ASP A 125 -25.18 21.82 2.04
CA ASP A 125 -25.54 20.67 1.21
C ASP A 125 -25.95 19.46 2.07
N PHE A 126 -25.23 19.21 3.17
CA PHE A 126 -25.59 18.19 4.15
C PHE A 126 -26.94 18.48 4.83
N CYS A 127 -27.18 19.73 5.23
CA CYS A 127 -28.45 20.16 5.80
C CYS A 127 -29.59 19.96 4.78
N VAL A 128 -29.43 20.32 3.51
CA VAL A 128 -30.49 20.15 2.51
C VAL A 128 -30.77 18.68 2.20
N LYS A 129 -29.77 17.80 2.23
CA LYS A 129 -29.89 16.38 1.84
C LYS A 129 -30.33 15.45 2.97
N SER A 130 -30.24 15.87 4.24
CA SER A 130 -30.62 15.00 5.38
C SER A 130 -32.15 14.78 5.49
N PRO A 131 -32.64 13.53 5.67
CA PRO A 131 -34.05 13.16 5.41
C PRO A 131 -35.10 13.58 6.46
N ASP A 132 -34.73 14.33 7.50
CA ASP A 132 -35.65 14.62 8.61
C ASP A 132 -36.57 15.82 8.32
N ASN A 133 -37.80 15.51 7.91
CA ASN A 133 -39.04 16.29 8.03
C ASN A 133 -39.18 17.68 7.38
N ILE A 134 -38.24 18.18 6.56
CA ILE A 134 -38.49 19.36 5.71
C ILE A 134 -38.11 19.05 4.25
N ARG A 135 -39.12 18.77 3.41
CA ARG A 135 -38.94 18.57 1.96
C ARG A 135 -38.77 19.91 1.24
N LEU A 136 -37.54 20.41 1.21
CA LEU A 136 -37.17 21.52 0.31
C LEU A 136 -37.05 20.98 -1.12
N ASN A 137 -37.65 21.68 -2.09
CA ASN A 137 -37.51 21.33 -3.51
C ASN A 137 -37.35 22.61 -4.35
N GLY A 138 -37.11 22.47 -5.65
CA GLY A 138 -36.84 23.59 -6.56
C GLY A 138 -37.99 24.61 -6.72
N LYS A 139 -39.14 24.41 -6.08
CA LYS A 139 -40.28 25.35 -6.05
C LYS A 139 -40.47 26.04 -4.69
N THR A 140 -39.64 25.72 -3.68
CA THR A 140 -39.76 26.33 -2.35
C THR A 140 -39.31 27.80 -2.39
N PRO A 141 -40.13 28.75 -1.92
CA PRO A 141 -39.74 30.16 -1.86
C PRO A 141 -38.48 30.36 -1.02
N PHE A 142 -37.58 31.24 -1.47
CA PHE A 142 -36.28 31.49 -0.83
C PHE A 142 -36.40 31.85 0.67
N LYS A 143 -37.46 32.58 1.04
CA LYS A 143 -37.73 32.94 2.43
C LYS A 143 -37.97 31.72 3.33
N ASP A 144 -38.65 30.70 2.81
CA ASP A 144 -38.97 29.48 3.54
C ASP A 144 -37.75 28.56 3.64
N VAL A 145 -36.88 28.57 2.61
CA VAL A 145 -35.57 27.90 2.64
C VAL A 145 -34.69 28.51 3.74
N MET A 146 -34.59 29.84 3.79
CA MET A 146 -33.82 30.56 4.81
C MET A 146 -34.37 30.34 6.22
N GLN A 147 -35.70 30.29 6.37
CA GLN A 147 -36.33 30.00 7.65
C GLN A 147 -36.02 28.58 8.13
N ALA A 148 -36.11 27.57 7.26
CA ALA A 148 -35.78 26.18 7.58
C ALA A 148 -34.30 26.00 7.93
N LEU A 149 -33.40 26.67 7.20
CA LEU A 149 -31.96 26.66 7.50
C LEU A 149 -31.64 27.32 8.84
N ASN A 150 -32.21 28.50 9.12
CA ASN A 150 -32.02 29.19 10.40
C ASN A 150 -32.58 28.40 11.58
N GLN A 151 -33.72 27.71 11.41
CA GLN A 151 -34.28 26.84 12.44
C GLN A 151 -33.35 25.67 12.76
N ARG A 152 -32.71 25.08 11.75
CA ARG A 152 -31.75 23.97 11.92
C ARG A 152 -30.40 24.41 12.47
N LEU A 153 -29.88 25.57 12.04
CA LEU A 153 -28.66 26.14 12.57
C LEU A 153 -28.81 26.61 14.02
N GLY A 154 -30.02 27.04 14.41
CA GLY A 154 -30.35 27.49 15.77
C GLY A 154 -30.66 26.37 16.77
N SER A 155 -30.99 25.16 16.28
CA SER A 155 -31.10 23.97 17.13
C SER A 155 -29.76 23.22 17.15
N PRO A 156 -29.10 23.03 18.31
CA PRO A 156 -27.96 22.13 18.35
C PRO A 156 -28.40 20.78 17.80
N PHE A 157 -27.60 20.19 16.90
CA PHE A 157 -27.83 18.82 16.43
C PHE A 157 -28.20 17.97 17.64
N PRO A 158 -29.26 17.15 17.57
CA PRO A 158 -29.47 16.16 18.60
C PRO A 158 -28.17 15.36 18.67
N ILE A 159 -27.38 15.59 19.70
CA ILE A 159 -26.51 14.55 20.20
C ILE A 159 -27.54 13.54 20.68
N GLU A 160 -27.96 12.65 19.78
CA GLU A 160 -28.40 11.34 20.22
C GLU A 160 -27.23 10.85 21.05
N ASN A 161 -27.32 11.05 22.35
CA ASN A 161 -26.95 10.04 23.30
C ASN A 161 -27.82 8.85 22.90
N LYS A 162 -27.43 8.17 21.82
CA LYS A 162 -27.57 6.73 21.79
C LYS A 162 -27.03 6.36 23.15
N ASP A 163 -27.90 5.83 24.00
CA ASP A 163 -27.49 4.83 24.94
C ASP A 163 -26.72 3.81 24.09
N VAL A 164 -25.43 4.09 23.91
CA VAL A 164 -24.43 3.11 23.62
C VAL A 164 -24.48 2.32 24.91
N THR A 165 -25.45 1.40 24.97
CA THR A 165 -25.25 0.10 25.59
C THR A 165 -23.78 -0.15 25.37
N LYS A 166 -23.00 -0.18 26.45
CA LYS A 166 -21.55 -0.43 26.41
C LYS A 166 -21.41 -1.85 25.88
N GLY A 167 -21.67 -2.03 24.59
CA GLY A 167 -21.33 -3.17 23.80
C GLY A 167 -19.85 -3.23 23.99
N ARG A 168 -19.44 -4.25 24.73
CA ARG A 168 -18.06 -4.58 25.06
C ARG A 168 -17.23 -4.23 23.83
N ARG A 169 -16.46 -3.12 23.85
CA ARG A 169 -15.59 -2.75 22.73
C ARG A 169 -14.73 -3.98 22.51
N LYS A 170 -14.97 -4.72 21.42
CA LYS A 170 -14.22 -5.95 21.14
C LYS A 170 -12.75 -5.57 21.26
N GLU A 171 -11.99 -6.30 22.07
CA GLU A 171 -10.57 -6.11 22.20
C GLU A 171 -9.94 -6.34 20.82
N ARG A 172 -9.51 -5.26 20.15
CA ARG A 172 -8.98 -5.29 18.79
C ARG A 172 -7.47 -5.36 18.83
N LYS A 173 -6.87 -6.20 18.00
CA LYS A 173 -5.41 -6.27 17.83
C LYS A 173 -4.95 -5.27 16.76
N CYS A 174 -3.80 -4.65 16.99
CA CYS A 174 -3.12 -3.81 16.01
C CYS A 174 -2.69 -4.66 14.81
N TYR A 175 -2.94 -4.16 13.60
CA TYR A 175 -2.62 -4.86 12.37
C TYR A 175 -1.11 -5.17 12.20
N ILE A 176 -0.22 -4.30 12.65
CA ILE A 176 1.23 -4.51 12.57
C ILE A 176 1.72 -5.36 13.76
N CYS A 177 1.63 -4.85 14.99
CA CYS A 177 2.26 -5.50 16.15
C CYS A 177 1.43 -6.60 16.81
N GLN A 178 0.18 -6.81 16.40
CA GLN A 178 -0.75 -7.81 16.96
C GLN A 178 -1.11 -7.61 18.46
N TYR A 179 -0.65 -6.54 19.11
CA TYR A 179 -1.04 -6.18 20.49
C TYR A 179 -2.43 -5.54 20.53
N LEU A 180 -3.10 -5.64 21.68
CA LEU A 180 -4.40 -5.00 21.88
C LEU A 180 -4.31 -3.47 21.78
N ILE A 181 -5.20 -2.88 20.99
CA ILE A 181 -5.31 -1.44 20.81
C ILE A 181 -6.07 -0.87 22.02
N THR A 182 -5.34 -0.18 22.90
CA THR A 182 -5.93 0.64 23.97
C THR A 182 -6.32 2.02 23.46
N SER A 183 -5.52 2.59 22.55
CA SER A 183 -5.77 3.86 21.88
C SER A 183 -5.38 3.75 20.40
N PRO A 184 -6.36 3.84 19.47
CA PRO A 184 -6.08 3.76 18.03
C PRO A 184 -5.34 5.01 17.52
N HIS A 185 -4.60 4.86 16.44
CA HIS A 185 -4.01 5.99 15.74
C HIS A 185 -5.10 6.81 15.01
N PRO A 186 -5.06 8.16 15.01
CA PRO A 186 -6.12 8.99 14.43
C PRO A 186 -6.41 8.70 12.95
N GLN A 187 -5.37 8.54 12.14
CA GLN A 187 -5.50 8.24 10.70
C GLN A 187 -5.60 6.74 10.39
N TYR A 188 -5.14 5.88 11.31
CA TYR A 188 -5.11 4.42 11.10
C TYR A 188 -5.77 3.71 12.28
N PRO A 189 -7.11 3.61 12.30
CA PRO A 189 -7.83 2.98 13.41
C PRO A 189 -7.48 1.50 13.64
N ALA A 190 -6.97 0.80 12.61
CA ALA A 190 -6.44 -0.57 12.71
C ALA A 190 -5.07 -0.65 13.41
N LEU A 191 -4.41 0.47 13.67
CA LEU A 191 -3.08 0.54 14.24
C LEU A 191 -3.12 1.17 15.64
N CYS A 192 -2.26 0.68 16.54
CA CYS A 192 -1.95 1.43 17.75
C CYS A 192 -1.16 2.69 17.37
N LYS A 193 -1.17 3.71 18.24
CA LYS A 193 -0.46 4.98 18.00
C LYS A 193 0.99 4.79 17.52
N PRO A 194 1.86 3.99 18.18
CA PRO A 194 3.23 3.79 17.72
C PRO A 194 3.32 3.19 16.30
N CYS A 195 2.53 2.17 16.00
CA CYS A 195 2.54 1.53 14.68
C CYS A 195 1.99 2.47 13.59
N GLY A 196 0.99 3.28 13.90
CA GLY A 196 0.48 4.29 12.97
C GLY A 196 1.51 5.38 12.66
N SER A 197 2.18 5.90 13.69
CA SER A 197 3.26 6.88 13.51
C SER A 197 4.45 6.30 12.75
N PHE A 198 4.80 5.04 13.00
CA PHE A 198 5.84 4.33 12.23
C PHE A 198 5.44 4.13 10.76
N ASN A 199 4.18 3.78 10.49
CA ASN A 199 3.66 3.62 9.12
C ASN A 199 3.75 4.94 8.34
N LEU A 200 3.36 6.07 8.97
CA LEU A 200 3.50 7.39 8.37
C LEU A 200 4.95 7.72 8.06
N ALA A 201 5.82 7.69 9.07
CA ALA A 201 7.23 8.04 8.91
C ALA A 201 7.94 7.16 7.85
N SER A 202 7.56 5.89 7.75
CA SER A 202 8.10 4.99 6.72
C SER A 202 7.51 5.26 5.34
N SER A 203 6.24 5.65 5.27
CA SER A 203 5.59 6.04 4.02
C SER A 203 6.22 7.31 3.44
N ASP A 204 6.50 8.28 4.30
CA ASP A 204 7.09 9.58 3.95
C ASP A 204 8.41 9.43 3.19
N LEU A 205 9.19 8.39 3.47
CA LEU A 205 10.45 8.11 2.76
C LEU A 205 10.28 7.92 1.25
N SER A 206 9.10 7.49 0.80
CA SER A 206 8.79 7.23 -0.62
C SER A 206 7.99 8.36 -1.28
N LEU A 207 7.76 9.46 -0.57
CA LEU A 207 7.08 10.65 -1.11
C LEU A 207 8.08 11.58 -1.83
N PRO A 208 7.59 12.46 -2.74
CA PRO A 208 8.46 13.31 -3.56
C PRO A 208 9.43 14.20 -2.75
N ASP A 209 9.05 14.62 -1.55
CA ASP A 209 9.90 15.46 -0.69
C ASP A 209 11.14 14.71 -0.15
N ALA A 210 11.05 13.39 -0.02
CA ALA A 210 12.12 12.55 0.53
C ALA A 210 12.82 11.68 -0.52
N LEU A 211 12.18 11.44 -1.67
CA LEU A 211 12.68 10.56 -2.72
C LEU A 211 12.71 11.29 -4.07
N ASN A 212 13.93 11.60 -4.54
CA ASN A 212 14.17 12.10 -5.88
C ASN A 212 14.63 10.96 -6.81
N LEU A 213 13.87 10.73 -7.89
CA LEU A 213 14.11 9.75 -8.93
C LEU A 213 14.29 10.40 -10.31
N GLU A 214 14.64 11.67 -10.38
CA GLU A 214 14.96 12.34 -11.64
C GLU A 214 16.09 11.59 -12.37
N GLY A 215 15.92 11.41 -13.69
CA GLY A 215 16.83 10.63 -14.52
C GLY A 215 16.75 9.11 -14.35
N LYS A 216 15.83 8.60 -13.51
CA LYS A 216 15.61 7.15 -13.33
C LYS A 216 14.50 6.64 -14.23
N THR A 217 14.69 5.44 -14.77
CA THR A 217 13.65 4.72 -15.52
C THR A 217 13.02 3.62 -14.68
N ALA A 218 11.70 3.48 -14.76
CA ALA A 218 10.95 2.49 -14.02
C ALA A 218 9.94 1.75 -14.91
N LEU A 219 9.71 0.46 -14.63
CA LEU A 219 8.63 -0.33 -15.19
C LEU A 219 7.71 -0.81 -14.07
N VAL A 220 6.40 -0.56 -14.20
CA VAL A 220 5.37 -1.10 -13.31
C VAL A 220 4.39 -1.95 -14.10
N THR A 221 4.31 -3.24 -13.77
CA THR A 221 3.35 -4.12 -14.44
C THR A 221 1.97 -4.04 -13.80
N GLY A 222 0.92 -4.03 -14.63
CA GLY A 222 -0.47 -3.96 -14.13
C GLY A 222 -0.82 -2.61 -13.48
N GLY A 223 -0.36 -1.50 -14.05
CA GLY A 223 -0.48 -0.16 -13.46
C GLY A 223 -1.76 0.60 -13.81
N ARG A 224 -2.81 -0.04 -14.32
CA ARG A 224 -4.07 0.62 -14.69
C ARG A 224 -4.92 1.05 -13.50
N ILE A 225 -4.97 0.22 -12.46
CA ILE A 225 -5.86 0.36 -11.30
C ILE A 225 -5.16 -0.09 -10.00
N ASN A 226 -5.76 0.27 -8.86
CA ASN A 226 -5.39 -0.21 -7.53
C ASN A 226 -3.90 0.03 -7.19
N LEU A 227 -3.25 -0.90 -6.49
CA LEU A 227 -1.86 -0.80 -6.03
C LEU A 227 -0.88 -0.41 -7.15
N GLY A 228 -1.03 -0.99 -8.34
CA GLY A 228 -0.16 -0.71 -9.48
C GLY A 228 -0.25 0.74 -9.94
N PHE A 229 -1.47 1.29 -9.99
CA PHE A 229 -1.71 2.69 -10.34
C PHE A 229 -1.05 3.63 -9.33
N HIS A 230 -1.29 3.43 -8.03
CA HIS A 230 -0.71 4.27 -6.98
C HIS A 230 0.82 4.15 -6.91
N THR A 231 1.38 2.96 -7.17
CA THR A 231 2.84 2.75 -7.21
C THR A 231 3.47 3.53 -8.37
N ALA A 232 2.91 3.42 -9.57
CA ALA A 232 3.40 4.15 -10.75
C ALA A 232 3.24 5.67 -10.60
N LEU A 233 2.10 6.13 -10.06
CA LEU A 233 1.85 7.54 -9.79
C LEU A 233 2.85 8.12 -8.79
N ARG A 234 3.18 7.38 -7.73
CA ARG A 234 4.20 7.78 -6.76
C ARG A 234 5.58 7.89 -7.40
N LEU A 235 5.98 6.93 -8.24
CA LEU A 235 7.24 7.00 -9.01
C LEU A 235 7.28 8.22 -9.96
N LEU A 236 6.19 8.49 -10.68
CA LEU A 236 6.05 9.67 -11.54
C LEU A 236 6.20 10.98 -10.76
N ARG A 237 5.54 11.08 -9.60
CA ARG A 237 5.61 12.26 -8.71
C ARG A 237 7.01 12.45 -8.10
N CYS A 238 7.76 11.36 -7.91
CA CYS A 238 9.17 11.42 -7.48
C CYS A 238 10.15 11.75 -8.61
N GLY A 239 9.70 11.93 -9.86
CA GLY A 239 10.54 12.37 -10.98
C GLY A 239 10.98 11.29 -11.98
N ALA A 240 10.63 10.01 -11.76
CA ALA A 240 11.05 8.91 -12.65
C ALA A 240 10.36 8.94 -14.02
N GLN A 241 11.03 8.48 -15.07
CA GLN A 241 10.38 8.06 -16.31
C GLN A 241 9.75 6.68 -16.10
N VAL A 242 8.43 6.57 -16.28
CA VAL A 242 7.68 5.37 -15.89
C VAL A 242 7.00 4.74 -17.11
N MET A 243 7.32 3.47 -17.34
CA MET A 243 6.58 2.58 -18.23
C MET A 243 5.55 1.80 -17.42
N VAL A 244 4.32 1.72 -17.93
CA VAL A 244 3.23 0.96 -17.32
C VAL A 244 2.72 -0.09 -18.28
N SER A 245 2.61 -1.35 -17.85
CA SER A 245 1.88 -2.36 -18.62
C SER A 245 0.42 -2.47 -18.19
N SER A 246 -0.48 -2.69 -19.16
CA SER A 246 -1.91 -2.88 -18.92
C SER A 246 -2.55 -3.75 -20.01
N ARG A 247 -3.58 -4.53 -19.65
CA ARG A 247 -4.48 -5.17 -20.62
C ARG A 247 -5.37 -4.16 -21.37
N TYR A 248 -5.57 -2.99 -20.78
CA TYR A 248 -6.41 -1.90 -21.29
C TYR A 248 -5.58 -0.60 -21.24
N PRO A 249 -4.67 -0.39 -22.20
CA PRO A 249 -3.73 0.72 -22.18
C PRO A 249 -4.40 2.10 -22.34
N ARG A 250 -5.50 2.24 -23.08
CA ARG A 250 -6.22 3.51 -23.26
C ARG A 250 -6.98 3.89 -22.00
N ASP A 251 -7.69 2.96 -21.37
CA ASP A 251 -8.31 3.19 -20.06
C ASP A 251 -7.25 3.58 -19.01
N ALA A 252 -6.06 2.99 -19.06
CA ALA A 252 -4.94 3.42 -18.21
C ALA A 252 -4.54 4.88 -18.51
N ALA A 253 -4.39 5.25 -19.78
CA ALA A 253 -4.00 6.62 -20.18
C ALA A 253 -5.02 7.66 -19.67
N VAL A 254 -6.31 7.41 -19.86
CA VAL A 254 -7.39 8.30 -19.38
C VAL A 254 -7.31 8.48 -17.87
N ARG A 255 -7.09 7.41 -17.10
CA ARG A 255 -6.98 7.49 -15.64
C ARG A 255 -5.79 8.32 -15.18
N TYR A 256 -4.62 8.15 -15.81
CA TYR A 256 -3.45 8.96 -15.50
C TYR A 256 -3.67 10.43 -15.86
N LEU A 257 -4.20 10.73 -17.05
CA LEU A 257 -4.44 12.12 -17.45
C LEU A 257 -5.52 12.82 -16.62
N ALA A 258 -6.44 12.06 -16.00
CA ALA A 258 -7.45 12.60 -15.09
C ALA A 258 -6.88 13.08 -13.74
N GLU A 259 -5.65 12.72 -13.38
CA GLU A 259 -4.99 13.24 -12.18
C GLU A 259 -4.70 14.75 -12.35
N GLY A 260 -5.03 15.56 -11.34
CA GLY A 260 -4.92 17.02 -11.42
C GLY A 260 -3.49 17.56 -11.62
N ASP A 261 -2.47 16.75 -11.37
CA ASP A 261 -1.06 17.08 -11.56
C ASP A 261 -0.43 16.40 -12.81
N SER A 262 -1.24 15.76 -13.66
CA SER A 262 -0.78 15.01 -14.84
C SER A 262 0.14 15.80 -15.78
N GLY A 263 -0.17 17.08 -16.01
CA GLY A 263 0.66 17.98 -16.84
C GLY A 263 2.12 18.14 -16.37
N LYS A 264 2.45 17.79 -15.12
CA LYS A 264 3.83 17.82 -14.60
C LYS A 264 4.66 16.60 -15.00
N TRP A 265 4.03 15.48 -15.34
CA TRP A 265 4.73 14.19 -15.51
C TRP A 265 4.26 13.36 -16.70
N GLU A 266 3.20 13.74 -17.41
CA GLU A 266 2.65 13.00 -18.57
C GLU A 266 3.71 12.67 -19.63
N LYS A 267 4.68 13.56 -19.86
CA LYS A 267 5.77 13.37 -20.85
C LYS A 267 6.71 12.23 -20.47
N ARG A 268 6.79 11.91 -19.17
CA ARG A 268 7.60 10.84 -18.57
C ARG A 268 6.84 9.52 -18.45
N LEU A 269 5.57 9.46 -18.83
CA LEU A 269 4.75 8.25 -18.82
C LEU A 269 4.72 7.60 -20.19
N ARG A 270 4.91 6.28 -20.24
CA ARG A 270 4.58 5.43 -21.40
C ARG A 270 3.74 4.25 -20.97
N ILE A 271 2.74 3.90 -21.77
CA ILE A 271 1.83 2.79 -21.49
C ILE A 271 1.93 1.78 -22.62
N ILE A 272 2.09 0.51 -22.25
CA ILE A 272 2.28 -0.60 -23.19
C ILE A 272 1.19 -1.65 -22.95
N GLY A 273 0.47 -1.99 -24.02
CA GLY A 273 -0.57 -3.03 -24.01
C GLY A 273 0.05 -4.42 -23.88
N ALA A 274 -0.40 -5.21 -22.90
CA ALA A 274 0.03 -6.61 -22.75
C ALA A 274 -0.99 -7.45 -21.97
N ASP A 275 -1.31 -8.64 -22.48
CA ASP A 275 -2.03 -9.67 -21.74
C ASP A 275 -1.08 -10.78 -21.29
N PHE A 276 -0.83 -10.82 -19.98
CA PHE A 276 0.10 -11.77 -19.36
C PHE A 276 -0.41 -13.22 -19.37
N ARG A 277 -1.62 -13.47 -19.87
CA ARG A 277 -2.12 -14.82 -20.18
C ARG A 277 -1.54 -15.37 -21.50
N ALA A 278 -0.92 -14.52 -22.33
CA ALA A 278 -0.32 -14.90 -23.60
C ALA A 278 1.18 -14.57 -23.63
N ALA A 279 2.03 -15.58 -23.75
CA ALA A 279 3.48 -15.40 -23.75
C ALA A 279 3.97 -14.44 -24.86
N ASN A 280 3.32 -14.47 -26.04
CA ASN A 280 3.69 -13.60 -27.15
C ASN A 280 3.60 -12.10 -26.80
N ASP A 281 2.57 -11.70 -26.04
CA ASP A 281 2.42 -10.31 -25.60
C ASP A 281 3.53 -9.89 -24.63
N VAL A 282 4.04 -10.84 -23.83
CA VAL A 282 5.14 -10.58 -22.89
C VAL A 282 6.44 -10.32 -23.66
N PHE A 283 6.70 -11.08 -24.73
CA PHE A 283 7.85 -10.83 -25.58
C PHE A 283 7.74 -9.52 -26.36
N HIS A 284 6.54 -9.17 -26.85
CA HIS A 284 6.29 -7.86 -27.44
C HIS A 284 6.44 -6.72 -26.43
N LEU A 285 5.99 -6.92 -25.18
CA LEU A 285 6.21 -5.97 -24.09
C LEU A 285 7.71 -5.76 -23.85
N VAL A 286 8.50 -6.82 -23.74
CA VAL A 286 9.97 -6.73 -23.57
C VAL A 286 10.62 -5.96 -24.72
N ALA A 287 10.23 -6.24 -25.97
CA ALA A 287 10.74 -5.50 -27.13
C ALA A 287 10.36 -4.01 -27.05
N GLY A 288 9.12 -3.71 -26.70
CA GLY A 288 8.63 -2.34 -26.52
C GLY A 288 9.35 -1.59 -25.40
N ILE A 289 9.61 -2.24 -24.27
CA ILE A 289 10.39 -1.68 -23.16
C ILE A 289 11.80 -1.33 -23.63
N LYS A 290 12.48 -2.25 -24.31
CA LYS A 290 13.83 -2.01 -24.85
C LYS A 290 13.85 -0.80 -25.80
N GLN A 291 12.83 -0.66 -26.65
CA GLN A 291 12.68 0.49 -27.54
C GLN A 291 12.46 1.80 -26.78
N VAL A 292 11.58 1.81 -25.77
CA VAL A 292 11.32 3.01 -24.96
C VAL A 292 12.58 3.43 -24.20
N LEU A 293 13.32 2.48 -23.63
CA LEU A 293 14.57 2.76 -22.92
C LEU A 293 15.62 3.40 -23.84
N VAL A 294 15.77 2.89 -25.07
CA VAL A 294 16.66 3.50 -26.08
C VAL A 294 16.20 4.91 -26.43
N ASN A 295 14.90 5.14 -26.57
CA ASN A 295 14.37 6.47 -26.93
C ASN A 295 14.52 7.51 -25.81
N TRP A 296 14.50 7.08 -24.55
CA TRP A 296 14.68 7.97 -23.40
C TRP A 296 16.15 8.26 -23.08
N ASP A 297 17.05 7.43 -23.57
CA ASP A 297 18.46 7.52 -23.24
C ASP A 297 19.27 8.26 -24.31
N MET A 298 19.72 9.47 -23.98
CA MET A 298 20.60 10.26 -24.84
C MET A 298 22.02 9.68 -24.96
N GLU A 299 22.44 8.86 -24.00
CA GLU A 299 23.75 8.20 -23.95
C GLU A 299 23.70 6.77 -24.53
N ASN A 300 22.52 6.33 -24.98
CA ASN A 300 22.28 5.06 -25.68
C ASN A 300 22.69 3.80 -24.88
N THR A 301 22.68 3.88 -23.55
CA THR A 301 22.88 2.75 -22.62
C THR A 301 21.62 1.90 -22.43
N GLY A 302 20.43 2.45 -22.66
CA GLY A 302 19.15 1.76 -22.58
C GLY A 302 18.85 1.16 -21.20
N LYS A 303 19.26 1.85 -20.13
CA LYS A 303 19.26 1.32 -18.76
C LYS A 303 17.88 1.32 -18.11
N LEU A 304 17.54 0.23 -17.41
CA LEU A 304 16.40 0.16 -16.49
C LEU A 304 16.87 0.29 -15.02
N ASP A 305 16.32 1.24 -14.26
CA ASP A 305 16.69 1.42 -12.83
C ASP A 305 15.73 0.72 -11.86
N ILE A 306 14.42 0.66 -12.17
CA ILE A 306 13.41 0.11 -11.24
C ILE A 306 12.47 -0.83 -12.00
N LEU A 307 12.34 -2.07 -11.54
CA LEU A 307 11.36 -3.03 -12.02
C LEU A 307 10.39 -3.40 -10.90
N ILE A 308 9.11 -3.07 -11.07
CA ILE A 308 8.03 -3.46 -10.16
C ILE A 308 7.16 -4.53 -10.84
N ASN A 309 7.36 -5.78 -10.45
CA ASN A 309 6.48 -6.88 -10.82
C ASN A 309 5.24 -6.87 -9.92
N ASN A 310 4.27 -6.00 -10.25
CA ASN A 310 3.03 -5.81 -9.51
C ASN A 310 1.84 -6.61 -10.07
N ALA A 311 1.79 -6.82 -11.39
CA ALA A 311 0.67 -7.53 -12.01
C ALA A 311 0.47 -8.89 -11.34
N ALA A 312 -0.76 -9.12 -10.86
CA ALA A 312 -1.12 -10.35 -10.19
C ALA A 312 -2.54 -10.76 -10.59
N GLN A 313 -2.70 -12.06 -10.82
CA GLN A 313 -3.97 -12.73 -10.95
C GLN A 313 -4.27 -13.41 -9.61
N THR A 314 -5.24 -12.85 -8.90
CA THR A 314 -5.73 -13.41 -7.63
C THR A 314 -7.17 -13.88 -7.80
N TRP A 315 -8.02 -13.04 -8.41
CA TRP A 315 -9.41 -13.33 -8.72
C TRP A 315 -9.64 -13.14 -10.21
N THR A 316 -10.43 -14.03 -10.80
CA THR A 316 -10.79 -13.94 -12.20
C THR A 316 -12.08 -13.14 -12.35
N ASP A 317 -11.99 -12.01 -13.06
CA ASP A 317 -13.15 -11.16 -13.41
C ASP A 317 -14.24 -12.01 -14.07
N SER A 318 -15.51 -11.59 -14.06
CA SER A 318 -16.50 -12.29 -14.89
C SER A 318 -16.24 -12.02 -16.38
N VAL A 319 -16.63 -12.95 -17.25
CA VAL A 319 -16.54 -12.74 -18.72
C VAL A 319 -17.28 -11.46 -19.13
N LYS A 320 -18.37 -11.13 -18.43
CA LYS A 320 -19.14 -9.89 -18.63
C LYS A 320 -18.29 -8.65 -18.30
N GLN A 321 -17.58 -8.65 -17.18
CA GLN A 321 -16.69 -7.54 -16.80
C GLN A 321 -15.54 -7.38 -17.80
N GLU A 322 -14.92 -8.48 -18.26
CA GLU A 322 -13.87 -8.41 -19.29
C GLU A 322 -14.41 -7.81 -20.59
N ARG A 323 -15.60 -8.23 -21.06
CA ARG A 323 -16.23 -7.67 -22.26
C ARG A 323 -16.50 -6.17 -22.13
N GLN A 324 -17.02 -5.73 -20.98
CA GLN A 324 -17.26 -4.31 -20.71
C GLN A 324 -15.98 -3.48 -20.73
N ALA A 325 -14.89 -4.02 -20.16
CA ALA A 325 -13.59 -3.35 -20.20
C ALA A 325 -13.02 -3.27 -21.63
N ILE A 326 -13.22 -4.31 -22.45
CA ILE A 326 -12.83 -4.32 -23.87
C ILE A 326 -13.64 -3.30 -24.67
N GLU A 327 -14.97 -3.27 -24.49
CA GLU A 327 -15.85 -2.30 -25.17
C GLU A 327 -15.47 -0.85 -24.85
N LEU A 328 -15.15 -0.57 -23.57
CA LEU A 328 -14.62 0.73 -23.15
C LEU A 328 -13.31 1.06 -23.87
N GLU A 329 -12.37 0.11 -23.93
CA GLU A 329 -11.07 0.28 -24.59
C GLU A 329 -11.24 0.60 -26.09
N HIS A 330 -12.18 -0.07 -26.78
CA HIS A 330 -12.51 0.22 -28.18
C HIS A 330 -13.18 1.58 -28.37
N ARG A 331 -14.06 2.00 -27.45
CA ARG A 331 -14.67 3.32 -27.50
C ARG A 331 -13.62 4.42 -27.40
N LEU A 332 -12.67 4.27 -26.47
CA LEU A 332 -11.55 5.20 -26.29
C LEU A 332 -10.59 5.23 -27.50
N GLN A 333 -10.58 4.20 -28.35
CA GLN A 333 -9.80 4.21 -29.59
C GLN A 333 -10.40 5.12 -30.66
N LEU A 334 -11.73 5.22 -30.72
CA LEU A 334 -12.44 6.02 -31.72
C LEU A 334 -12.43 7.52 -31.41
N GLU A 335 -12.13 7.88 -30.17
CA GLU A 335 -12.05 9.26 -29.70
C GLU A 335 -10.64 9.88 -29.86
N ASP A 336 -9.67 9.13 -30.41
CA ASP A 336 -8.24 9.45 -30.27
C ASP A 336 -7.65 10.33 -31.41
N ASN A 337 -7.01 11.43 -30.99
CA ASN A 337 -5.96 12.16 -31.70
C ASN A 337 -4.86 12.67 -30.73
N ASN A 338 -4.88 12.26 -29.44
CA ASN A 338 -4.08 12.93 -28.40
C ASN A 338 -3.28 11.98 -27.49
N PHE A 339 -3.46 10.65 -27.59
CA PHE A 339 -2.70 9.69 -26.77
C PHE A 339 -1.42 9.15 -27.45
N ASP A 340 -1.10 9.56 -28.68
CA ASP A 340 0.02 9.02 -29.47
C ASP A 340 1.38 9.11 -28.77
N ASN A 341 1.57 10.10 -27.91
CA ASN A 341 2.82 10.26 -27.16
C ASN A 341 2.90 9.40 -25.88
N LEU A 342 1.76 8.92 -25.37
CA LEU A 342 1.68 8.09 -24.16
C LEU A 342 1.62 6.60 -24.49
N LEU A 343 0.89 6.23 -25.55
CA LEU A 343 0.70 4.85 -25.94
C LEU A 343 1.82 4.39 -26.87
N LEU A 344 2.52 3.33 -26.50
CA LEU A 344 3.45 2.70 -27.45
C LEU A 344 2.64 1.95 -28.52
N THR A 345 2.85 2.32 -29.78
CA THR A 345 2.20 1.68 -30.92
C THR A 345 2.64 0.22 -30.98
N THR A 346 1.73 -0.69 -30.63
CA THR A 346 1.92 -2.14 -30.67
C THR A 346 0.72 -2.76 -31.36
N ASN A 347 0.89 -3.92 -31.99
CA ASN A 347 -0.23 -4.69 -32.58
C ASN A 347 -1.09 -5.40 -31.52
N TYR A 348 -1.03 -4.94 -30.26
CA TYR A 348 -1.77 -5.51 -29.16
C TYR A 348 -3.24 -5.11 -29.22
N ASN A 349 -4.12 -6.11 -29.09
CA ASN A 349 -5.55 -5.89 -28.93
C ASN A 349 -6.05 -6.65 -27.69
N PRO A 350 -6.88 -6.00 -26.84
CA PRO A 350 -7.44 -6.64 -25.66
C PRO A 350 -8.37 -7.78 -26.07
N ARG A 351 -8.39 -8.85 -25.28
CA ARG A 351 -9.17 -10.07 -25.56
C ARG A 351 -9.78 -10.67 -24.31
N VAL A 352 -10.95 -11.28 -24.48
CA VAL A 352 -11.60 -12.06 -23.43
C VAL A 352 -10.80 -13.34 -23.22
N ARG A 353 -10.69 -13.82 -21.97
CA ARG A 353 -10.12 -15.15 -21.70
C ARG A 353 -10.78 -16.23 -22.57
N GLY A 354 -9.97 -17.14 -23.12
CA GLY A 354 -10.45 -18.24 -23.96
C GLY A 354 -10.96 -17.83 -25.36
N GLY A 355 -10.90 -16.55 -25.73
CA GLY A 355 -11.27 -16.07 -27.06
C GLY A 355 -10.19 -16.34 -28.11
N VAL A 356 -10.34 -17.46 -28.84
CA VAL A 356 -9.67 -17.86 -30.10
C VAL A 356 -8.14 -18.07 -30.03
N GLN A 357 -7.75 -19.13 -29.35
CA GLN A 357 -7.18 -20.30 -30.02
C GLN A 357 -7.44 -21.48 -29.10
N SER A 358 -8.17 -22.46 -29.61
CA SER A 358 -8.27 -23.79 -29.06
C SER A 358 -6.86 -24.39 -29.03
N LEU A 359 -6.06 -24.03 -28.04
CA LEU A 359 -4.96 -24.87 -27.60
C LEU A 359 -5.65 -26.09 -26.97
N ASN A 360 -5.88 -27.10 -27.82
CA ASN A 360 -6.11 -28.49 -27.46
C ASN A 360 -4.89 -28.99 -26.66
N LEU A 361 -4.64 -28.42 -25.48
CA LEU A 361 -3.59 -28.89 -24.58
C LEU A 361 -4.18 -29.73 -23.44
N LEU A 362 -5.50 -29.66 -23.20
CA LEU A 362 -6.20 -30.36 -22.13
C LEU A 362 -7.64 -30.76 -22.54
N ALA A 363 -7.82 -31.30 -23.75
CA ALA A 363 -9.05 -32.06 -24.04
C ALA A 363 -9.04 -33.36 -23.22
N PHE A 364 -9.39 -33.26 -21.93
CA PHE A 364 -9.81 -34.41 -21.16
C PHE A 364 -11.23 -34.77 -21.60
N ASP A 365 -11.30 -35.76 -22.50
CA ASP A 365 -12.48 -36.37 -23.12
C ASP A 365 -13.48 -37.03 -22.15
N THR A 366 -13.52 -36.66 -20.87
CA THR A 366 -14.27 -37.41 -19.84
C THR A 366 -15.54 -36.74 -19.32
N GLU A 367 -15.77 -35.45 -19.60
CA GLU A 367 -16.98 -34.73 -19.13
C GLU A 367 -18.08 -34.61 -20.20
N GLN A 368 -17.75 -34.61 -21.49
CA GLN A 368 -18.77 -34.53 -22.56
C GLN A 368 -19.58 -35.82 -22.76
N LYS A 369 -19.15 -36.96 -22.20
CA LYS A 369 -19.90 -38.22 -22.26
C LYS A 369 -21.04 -38.32 -21.26
N ARG A 370 -21.13 -37.45 -20.23
CA ARG A 370 -22.21 -37.50 -19.24
C ARG A 370 -23.43 -36.64 -19.58
N LEU A 371 -23.33 -35.78 -20.60
CA LEU A 371 -24.43 -34.90 -21.02
C LEU A 371 -25.04 -35.28 -22.38
N ASN A 372 -24.43 -36.20 -23.13
CA ASN A 372 -24.85 -36.57 -24.48
C ASN A 372 -25.67 -37.87 -24.57
N GLU A 373 -26.05 -38.51 -23.46
CA GLU A 373 -26.90 -39.72 -23.47
C GLU A 373 -28.41 -39.44 -23.40
N THR A 374 -28.90 -38.24 -23.78
CA THR A 374 -30.36 -37.99 -23.71
C THR A 374 -31.00 -37.22 -24.84
N PHE A 375 -30.34 -36.99 -25.98
CA PHE A 375 -31.05 -36.47 -27.16
C PHE A 375 -30.56 -37.12 -28.45
N SER A 376 -31.31 -38.13 -28.87
CA SER A 376 -31.27 -38.72 -30.20
C SER A 376 -31.67 -37.68 -31.27
N GLU A 377 -31.01 -37.80 -32.41
CA GLU A 377 -31.06 -36.97 -33.61
C GLU A 377 -32.45 -36.77 -34.22
N GLU A 378 -32.71 -35.60 -34.83
CA GLU A 378 -33.01 -35.52 -36.27
C GLU A 378 -32.65 -34.12 -36.84
N PRO A 379 -32.22 -34.03 -38.13
CA PRO A 379 -31.74 -32.80 -38.74
C PRO A 379 -32.77 -32.14 -39.67
N GLY A 380 -33.03 -30.84 -39.49
CA GLY A 380 -33.64 -30.05 -40.57
C GLY A 380 -34.28 -28.71 -40.21
N ILE A 381 -34.02 -27.75 -41.11
CA ILE A 381 -34.86 -26.60 -41.50
C ILE A 381 -34.53 -25.24 -40.86
N ILE A 382 -34.20 -24.33 -41.78
CA ILE A 382 -33.99 -22.89 -41.67
C ILE A 382 -35.29 -22.18 -41.26
N GLY A 383 -35.22 -21.26 -40.29
CA GLY A 383 -36.06 -20.06 -40.29
C GLY A 383 -36.76 -19.66 -38.98
N ARG A 384 -36.69 -18.35 -38.73
CA ARG A 384 -37.57 -17.47 -37.91
C ARG A 384 -37.28 -17.28 -36.42
N THR A 385 -36.80 -16.05 -36.17
CA THR A 385 -37.12 -15.16 -35.04
C THR A 385 -38.51 -15.36 -34.45
N GLU A 386 -38.59 -15.65 -33.15
CA GLU A 386 -39.62 -15.13 -32.24
C GLU A 386 -39.07 -14.96 -30.81
N ASN A 387 -39.58 -13.92 -30.16
CA ASN A 387 -39.23 -13.41 -28.84
C ASN A 387 -39.36 -14.45 -27.73
N ILE A 388 -38.32 -14.59 -26.90
CA ILE A 388 -38.46 -15.11 -25.54
C ILE A 388 -38.12 -13.98 -24.57
N SER A 389 -39.20 -13.42 -24.03
CA SER A 389 -39.24 -12.53 -22.88
C SER A 389 -38.43 -13.07 -21.71
N SER A 390 -37.42 -12.29 -21.30
CA SER A 390 -36.99 -12.04 -19.92
C SER A 390 -37.38 -13.09 -18.87
N ILE A 391 -36.63 -14.20 -18.81
CA ILE A 391 -36.44 -14.91 -17.54
C ILE A 391 -35.25 -14.23 -16.84
N SER A 392 -35.57 -13.29 -15.96
CA SER A 392 -34.63 -12.76 -14.97
C SER A 392 -34.37 -13.84 -13.91
N THR A 393 -33.66 -14.90 -14.28
CA THR A 393 -32.88 -15.64 -13.29
C THR A 393 -31.79 -14.69 -12.82
N MET A 394 -31.87 -14.27 -11.55
CA MET A 394 -30.72 -13.65 -10.88
C MET A 394 -29.60 -14.70 -10.88
N GLU A 395 -28.79 -14.71 -11.94
CA GLU A 395 -27.53 -15.44 -11.96
C GLU A 395 -26.71 -14.88 -10.80
N LYS A 396 -26.64 -15.64 -9.71
CA LYS A 396 -25.64 -15.37 -8.67
C LYS A 396 -24.30 -15.44 -9.38
N GLU A 397 -23.55 -14.35 -9.35
CA GLU A 397 -22.20 -14.35 -9.91
C GLU A 397 -21.42 -15.54 -9.33
N PRO A 398 -20.68 -16.29 -10.15
CA PRO A 398 -19.94 -17.46 -9.70
C PRO A 398 -18.99 -17.07 -8.57
N LYS A 399 -18.85 -17.95 -7.58
CA LYS A 399 -17.91 -17.76 -6.47
C LYS A 399 -16.50 -17.60 -7.02
N THR A 400 -15.77 -16.59 -6.53
CA THR A 400 -14.38 -16.35 -6.97
C THR A 400 -13.47 -17.52 -6.56
N SER A 401 -12.41 -17.77 -7.34
CA SER A 401 -11.43 -18.84 -7.05
C SER A 401 -10.62 -18.63 -5.76
N TRP A 402 -10.78 -17.46 -5.13
CA TRP A 402 -10.24 -17.15 -3.81
C TRP A 402 -10.84 -17.98 -2.67
N VAL A 403 -12.13 -18.31 -2.77
CA VAL A 403 -12.87 -19.05 -1.74
C VAL A 403 -13.14 -20.50 -2.14
N GLN A 404 -12.51 -20.95 -3.24
CA GLN A 404 -12.63 -22.30 -3.78
C GLN A 404 -11.55 -23.23 -3.22
N ASN A 405 -11.92 -24.48 -2.99
CA ASN A 405 -10.99 -25.56 -2.66
C ASN A 405 -10.23 -26.03 -3.90
N LEU A 406 -9.22 -26.88 -3.71
CA LEU A 406 -8.37 -27.40 -4.79
C LEU A 406 -9.15 -27.96 -6.00
N TYR A 407 -10.21 -28.73 -5.76
CA TYR A 407 -10.99 -29.40 -6.82
C TYR A 407 -12.02 -28.49 -7.50
N GLU A 408 -12.23 -27.28 -6.98
CA GLU A 408 -13.24 -26.34 -7.48
C GLU A 408 -12.61 -25.25 -8.37
N ILE A 409 -11.28 -25.10 -8.35
CA ILE A 409 -10.57 -24.07 -9.09
C ILE A 409 -10.49 -24.46 -10.58
N PRO A 410 -11.03 -23.64 -11.51
CA PRO A 410 -10.92 -23.90 -12.94
C PRO A 410 -9.46 -23.92 -13.40
N TYR A 411 -9.12 -24.82 -14.35
CA TYR A 411 -7.73 -24.90 -14.86
C TYR A 411 -7.28 -23.61 -15.54
N GLU A 412 -8.18 -22.86 -16.16
CA GLU A 412 -7.87 -21.55 -16.73
C GLU A 412 -7.37 -20.55 -15.68
N ASP A 413 -7.91 -20.62 -14.46
CA ASP A 413 -7.49 -19.77 -13.33
C ASP A 413 -6.13 -20.21 -12.81
N VAL A 414 -5.89 -21.53 -12.73
CA VAL A 414 -4.58 -22.09 -12.35
C VAL A 414 -3.52 -21.64 -13.34
N ILE A 415 -3.76 -21.81 -14.65
CA ILE A 415 -2.80 -21.45 -15.71
C ILE A 415 -2.58 -19.93 -15.72
N SER A 416 -3.65 -19.13 -15.64
CA SER A 416 -3.55 -17.67 -15.62
C SER A 416 -2.77 -17.19 -14.40
N ALA A 417 -3.02 -17.76 -13.22
CA ALA A 417 -2.26 -17.43 -12.01
C ALA A 417 -0.76 -17.73 -12.18
N HIS A 418 -0.39 -18.90 -12.70
CA HIS A 418 1.02 -19.24 -12.92
C HIS A 418 1.69 -18.36 -13.97
N SER A 419 0.96 -18.06 -15.05
CA SER A 419 1.46 -17.17 -16.09
C SER A 419 1.73 -15.77 -15.54
N VAL A 420 0.71 -15.14 -14.96
CA VAL A 420 0.76 -13.73 -14.51
C VAL A 420 1.67 -13.56 -13.29
N ASN A 421 1.53 -14.41 -12.25
CA ASN A 421 2.18 -14.19 -10.96
C ASN A 421 3.64 -14.67 -10.91
N THR A 422 4.05 -15.57 -11.81
CA THR A 422 5.36 -16.23 -11.71
C THR A 422 6.11 -16.26 -13.04
N PHE A 423 5.49 -16.75 -14.12
CA PHE A 423 6.18 -16.92 -15.40
C PHE A 423 6.55 -15.57 -16.05
N VAL A 424 5.65 -14.58 -16.00
CA VAL A 424 5.95 -13.24 -16.51
C VAL A 424 7.04 -12.54 -15.70
N PRO A 425 7.00 -12.47 -14.35
CA PRO A 425 8.12 -11.97 -13.56
C PRO A 425 9.46 -12.64 -13.90
N LEU A 426 9.46 -13.97 -14.11
CA LEU A 426 10.65 -14.71 -14.53
C LEU A 426 11.17 -14.22 -15.90
N ILE A 427 10.30 -14.09 -16.90
CA ILE A 427 10.69 -13.59 -18.24
C ILE A 427 11.22 -12.16 -18.13
N LEU A 428 10.51 -11.28 -17.44
CA LEU A 428 10.90 -9.87 -17.30
C LEU A 428 12.26 -9.73 -16.60
N ILE A 429 12.47 -10.46 -15.50
CA ILE A 429 13.77 -10.45 -14.81
C ILE A 429 14.87 -10.99 -15.74
N ARG A 430 14.64 -12.14 -16.40
CA ARG A 430 15.62 -12.72 -17.33
C ARG A 430 16.01 -11.77 -18.46
N GLU A 431 15.04 -11.08 -19.06
CA GLU A 431 15.25 -10.25 -20.25
C GLU A 431 15.72 -8.83 -19.94
N LEU A 432 15.36 -8.28 -18.77
CA LEU A 432 15.63 -6.90 -18.40
C LEU A 432 16.79 -6.76 -17.41
N LEU A 433 17.08 -7.75 -16.56
CA LEU A 433 18.24 -7.71 -15.65
C LEU A 433 19.56 -7.42 -16.37
N PRO A 434 19.81 -7.88 -17.62
CA PRO A 434 21.00 -7.48 -18.37
C PRO A 434 21.14 -5.98 -18.63
N LEU A 435 20.02 -5.25 -18.68
CA LEU A 435 19.92 -3.79 -18.85
C LEU A 435 19.84 -3.04 -17.51
N MET A 436 19.87 -3.78 -16.40
CA MET A 436 19.83 -3.23 -15.06
C MET A 436 21.22 -3.29 -14.42
N GLY A 437 21.54 -2.24 -13.68
CA GLY A 437 22.80 -2.13 -12.98
C GLY A 437 24.04 -2.13 -13.88
N ASN A 438 25.18 -2.34 -13.23
CA ASN A 438 26.56 -2.32 -13.73
C ASN A 438 27.23 -0.93 -13.88
N SER A 439 28.38 -0.77 -13.22
CA SER A 439 29.37 0.29 -13.43
C SER A 439 30.71 -0.43 -13.47
N HIS A 440 31.30 -0.61 -14.66
CA HIS A 440 32.28 -1.67 -15.00
C HIS A 440 33.51 -1.86 -14.07
N LEU A 441 33.81 -0.98 -13.13
CA LEU A 441 34.91 -1.12 -12.17
C LEU A 441 34.45 -0.58 -10.82
N HIS A 442 34.44 -1.40 -9.77
CA HIS A 442 34.84 -0.86 -8.48
C HIS A 442 35.65 -1.89 -7.71
N THR A 443 36.93 -1.55 -7.61
CA THR A 443 37.92 -2.06 -6.68
C THR A 443 37.38 -1.98 -5.26
N THR A 444 37.52 -3.10 -4.57
CA THR A 444 37.37 -3.27 -3.13
C THR A 444 37.98 -2.10 -2.36
N THR A 445 37.14 -1.18 -1.88
CA THR A 445 37.51 -0.29 -0.78
C THR A 445 36.37 -0.24 0.22
N ASN A 446 36.66 -0.82 1.38
CA ASN A 446 36.02 -0.65 2.69
C ASN A 446 34.52 -0.94 2.82
N ASN A 447 34.21 -1.95 3.66
CA ASN A 447 33.00 -2.34 4.41
C ASN A 447 31.82 -1.35 4.65
N GLN A 448 31.53 -0.42 3.75
CA GLN A 448 30.34 0.44 3.77
C GLN A 448 29.26 -0.17 2.89
N PRO A 449 27.98 -0.18 3.32
CA PRO A 449 26.89 -0.65 2.48
C PRO A 449 26.76 0.24 1.24
N THR A 450 27.11 -0.30 0.08
CA THR A 450 27.06 0.41 -1.21
C THR A 450 25.62 0.63 -1.66
N LYS A 451 25.28 1.85 -2.10
CA LYS A 451 24.01 2.19 -2.76
C LYS A 451 23.69 1.22 -3.92
N PRO A 452 22.45 0.69 -4.05
CA PRO A 452 22.04 -0.10 -5.21
C PRO A 452 22.12 0.72 -6.51
N LEU A 453 22.47 0.07 -7.63
CA LEU A 453 22.47 0.69 -8.96
C LEU A 453 21.13 0.54 -9.69
N ALA A 454 20.32 -0.43 -9.28
CA ALA A 454 18.95 -0.65 -9.73
C ALA A 454 18.19 -1.52 -8.70
N HIS A 455 16.87 -1.60 -8.84
CA HIS A 455 15.95 -2.27 -7.91
C HIS A 455 14.96 -3.16 -8.65
N ILE A 456 14.72 -4.36 -8.13
CA ILE A 456 13.66 -5.27 -8.58
C ILE A 456 12.76 -5.57 -7.39
N ILE A 457 11.48 -5.24 -7.51
CA ILE A 457 10.47 -5.49 -6.49
C ILE A 457 9.43 -6.46 -7.04
N ASN A 458 9.37 -7.64 -6.42
CA ASN A 458 8.37 -8.65 -6.68
C ASN A 458 7.23 -8.47 -5.68
N VAL A 459 6.08 -7.96 -6.12
CA VAL A 459 4.93 -7.74 -5.22
C VAL A 459 4.29 -9.09 -4.89
N SER A 460 4.56 -9.55 -3.69
CA SER A 460 4.13 -10.83 -3.14
C SER A 460 3.11 -10.60 -2.02
N ALA A 461 2.84 -11.64 -1.23
CA ALA A 461 1.91 -11.59 -0.10
C ALA A 461 2.17 -12.74 0.88
N ARG A 462 1.51 -12.72 2.05
CA ARG A 462 1.52 -13.81 3.05
C ARG A 462 1.17 -15.18 2.45
N GLU A 463 0.35 -15.21 1.39
CA GLU A 463 -0.01 -16.40 0.64
C GLU A 463 1.23 -17.20 0.19
N GLY A 464 2.35 -16.54 -0.08
CA GLY A 464 3.60 -17.19 -0.48
C GLY A 464 4.51 -17.67 0.65
N ILE A 465 4.09 -17.54 1.92
CA ILE A 465 4.91 -17.89 3.09
C ILE A 465 4.52 -19.26 3.64
N PHE A 466 5.53 -20.03 4.04
CA PHE A 466 5.34 -21.29 4.77
C PHE A 466 5.01 -21.01 6.24
N GLU A 467 3.90 -21.58 6.72
CA GLU A 467 3.49 -21.44 8.11
C GLU A 467 4.27 -22.40 9.02
N SER A 468 4.49 -21.98 10.27
CA SER A 468 5.25 -22.78 11.26
C SER A 468 4.53 -24.06 11.72
N ALA A 469 3.21 -24.13 11.53
CA ALA A 469 2.38 -25.24 11.95
C ALA A 469 1.42 -25.66 10.81
N PRO A 470 1.20 -26.97 10.60
CA PRO A 470 0.35 -27.47 9.51
C PRO A 470 -1.14 -27.16 9.71
N THR A 471 -1.58 -26.87 10.94
CA THR A 471 -2.97 -26.54 11.28
C THR A 471 -3.27 -25.04 11.23
N ASN A 472 -2.36 -24.24 10.68
CA ASN A 472 -2.54 -22.79 10.61
C ASN A 472 -3.73 -22.43 9.72
N ARG A 473 -4.66 -21.64 10.26
CA ARG A 473 -5.89 -21.22 9.58
C ARG A 473 -5.67 -20.49 8.26
N HIS A 474 -4.50 -19.87 8.05
CA HIS A 474 -4.19 -19.18 6.79
C HIS A 474 -3.85 -20.15 5.65
N LYS A 475 -3.59 -21.43 5.94
CA LYS A 475 -3.35 -22.51 4.97
C LYS A 475 -4.39 -23.62 5.15
N ASN A 476 -5.64 -23.28 4.88
CA ASN A 476 -6.82 -24.12 5.14
C ASN A 476 -7.43 -24.78 3.90
N GLY A 477 -6.67 -24.89 2.79
CA GLY A 477 -7.10 -25.63 1.58
C GLY A 477 -7.79 -24.79 0.49
N TYR A 478 -7.89 -23.48 0.67
CA TYR A 478 -8.46 -22.56 -0.31
C TYR A 478 -7.40 -21.80 -1.11
N HIS A 479 -7.77 -21.24 -2.27
CA HIS A 479 -6.92 -20.38 -3.14
C HIS A 479 -5.51 -20.94 -3.39
N VAL A 480 -5.40 -22.26 -3.54
CA VAL A 480 -4.12 -22.98 -3.58
C VAL A 480 -3.21 -22.47 -4.71
N HIS A 481 -3.76 -22.16 -5.88
CA HIS A 481 -3.02 -21.61 -7.01
C HIS A 481 -2.34 -20.27 -6.68
N THR A 482 -2.98 -19.40 -5.88
CA THR A 482 -2.37 -18.13 -5.45
C THR A 482 -1.25 -18.39 -4.45
N ASN A 483 -1.47 -19.28 -3.47
CA ASN A 483 -0.43 -19.68 -2.52
C ASN A 483 0.82 -20.23 -3.23
N LEU A 484 0.63 -21.15 -4.17
CA LEU A 484 1.71 -21.74 -4.97
C LEU A 484 2.50 -20.69 -5.74
N THR A 485 1.80 -19.81 -6.46
CA THR A 485 2.46 -18.84 -7.34
C THR A 485 3.16 -17.72 -6.57
N LYS A 486 2.63 -17.29 -5.42
CA LYS A 486 3.32 -16.34 -4.53
C LYS A 486 4.54 -16.97 -3.86
N ALA A 487 4.48 -18.25 -3.49
CA ALA A 487 5.64 -18.96 -2.97
C ALA A 487 6.73 -19.12 -4.05
N ALA A 488 6.34 -19.42 -5.29
CA ALA A 488 7.27 -19.50 -6.41
C ALA A 488 7.92 -18.14 -6.72
N LEU A 489 7.18 -17.04 -6.63
CA LEU A 489 7.72 -15.69 -6.79
C LEU A 489 8.70 -15.31 -5.67
N ASN A 490 8.41 -15.70 -4.43
CA ASN A 490 9.34 -15.54 -3.30
C ASN A 490 10.62 -16.35 -3.54
N MET A 491 10.50 -17.60 -4.02
CA MET A 491 11.64 -18.46 -4.33
C MET A 491 12.51 -17.90 -5.46
N LEU A 492 11.90 -17.25 -6.46
CA LEU A 492 12.66 -16.54 -7.50
C LEU A 492 13.52 -15.44 -6.90
N THR A 493 12.99 -14.67 -5.95
CA THR A 493 13.76 -13.64 -5.21
C THR A 493 14.88 -14.27 -4.40
N GLU A 494 14.57 -15.29 -3.60
CA GLU A 494 15.55 -16.01 -2.75
C GLU A 494 16.72 -16.55 -3.58
N THR A 495 16.44 -17.04 -4.79
CA THR A 495 17.42 -17.66 -5.68
C THR A 495 18.30 -16.62 -6.39
N GLU A 496 17.71 -15.59 -6.97
CA GLU A 496 18.41 -14.67 -7.88
C GLU A 496 19.03 -13.44 -7.20
N ALA A 497 18.54 -13.04 -6.02
CA ALA A 497 18.93 -11.77 -5.42
C ALA A 497 20.44 -11.66 -5.12
N ALA A 498 21.08 -12.76 -4.70
CA ALA A 498 22.51 -12.77 -4.39
C ALA A 498 23.38 -12.58 -5.65
N ALA A 499 23.04 -13.26 -6.74
CA ALA A 499 23.74 -13.10 -8.02
C ALA A 499 23.52 -11.70 -8.59
N ALA A 500 22.27 -11.21 -8.61
CA ALA A 500 21.93 -9.87 -9.06
C ALA A 500 22.67 -8.76 -8.27
N TRP A 501 22.80 -8.93 -6.95
CA TRP A 501 23.54 -8.00 -6.10
C TRP A 501 25.05 -8.04 -6.37
N ARG A 502 25.64 -9.24 -6.40
CA ARG A 502 27.08 -9.43 -6.59
C ARG A 502 27.54 -8.94 -7.95
N ASP A 503 26.82 -9.31 -9.01
CA ASP A 503 27.29 -9.17 -10.38
C ASP A 503 26.88 -7.81 -10.98
N ARG A 504 25.81 -7.18 -10.47
CA ARG A 504 25.23 -5.97 -11.07
C ARG A 504 24.84 -4.87 -10.07
N LYS A 505 24.98 -5.11 -8.76
CA LYS A 505 24.50 -4.22 -7.69
C LYS A 505 23.00 -3.91 -7.79
N VAL A 506 22.22 -4.91 -8.19
CA VAL A 506 20.76 -4.81 -8.27
C VAL A 506 20.14 -5.36 -7.00
N ALA A 507 19.37 -4.53 -6.30
CA ALA A 507 18.66 -4.93 -5.09
C ALA A 507 17.31 -5.59 -5.46
N MET A 508 17.21 -6.91 -5.31
CA MET A 508 15.98 -7.66 -5.59
C MET A 508 15.28 -8.07 -4.27
N ASN A 509 13.99 -7.74 -4.11
CA ASN A 509 13.20 -8.11 -2.94
C ASN A 509 11.79 -8.57 -3.32
N SER A 510 11.19 -9.39 -2.45
CA SER A 510 9.75 -9.65 -2.44
C SER A 510 9.09 -8.74 -1.41
N VAL A 511 7.93 -8.18 -1.71
CA VAL A 511 7.24 -7.25 -0.81
C VAL A 511 5.78 -7.62 -0.66
N ASP A 512 5.33 -7.77 0.58
CA ASP A 512 3.92 -7.81 0.97
C ASP A 512 3.42 -6.37 1.23
N PRO A 513 2.53 -5.82 0.37
CA PRO A 513 1.99 -4.48 0.53
C PRO A 513 0.99 -4.37 1.68
N GLY A 514 0.64 -5.49 2.32
CA GLY A 514 -0.36 -5.59 3.37
C GLY A 514 -1.78 -5.84 2.83
N TYR A 515 -2.75 -5.86 3.75
CA TYR A 515 -4.12 -6.24 3.43
C TYR A 515 -4.89 -5.07 2.83
N LEU A 516 -5.11 -5.15 1.53
CA LEU A 516 -5.77 -4.16 0.67
C LEU A 516 -6.76 -4.91 -0.22
N SER A 517 -7.89 -4.30 -0.56
CA SER A 517 -8.90 -4.94 -1.40
C SER A 517 -9.69 -3.91 -2.18
N ALA A 518 -9.91 -4.22 -3.47
CA ALA A 518 -10.83 -3.50 -4.35
C ALA A 518 -12.21 -4.19 -4.40
N ALA A 519 -12.44 -5.21 -3.58
CA ALA A 519 -13.70 -5.95 -3.58
C ALA A 519 -14.84 -5.03 -3.17
N LYS A 520 -15.91 -5.02 -3.98
CA LYS A 520 -17.10 -4.19 -3.74
C LYS A 520 -17.66 -4.39 -2.34
N GLU A 521 -17.71 -5.64 -1.88
CA GLU A 521 -18.14 -6.01 -0.52
C GLU A 521 -17.31 -5.33 0.58
N VAL A 522 -15.99 -5.22 0.37
CA VAL A 522 -15.07 -4.61 1.33
C VAL A 522 -15.17 -3.08 1.30
N ILE A 523 -15.41 -2.50 0.12
CA ILE A 523 -15.63 -1.06 -0.06
C ILE A 523 -16.97 -0.64 0.56
N GLU A 524 -18.05 -1.36 0.27
CA GLU A 524 -19.39 -1.06 0.81
C GLU A 524 -19.45 -1.24 2.34
N ASN A 525 -18.73 -2.24 2.89
CA ASN A 525 -18.60 -2.39 4.33
C ASN A 525 -17.82 -1.24 4.99
N ARG A 526 -16.85 -0.62 4.29
CA ARG A 526 -16.17 0.60 4.77
C ARG A 526 -17.13 1.79 4.86
N GLU A 527 -18.03 1.94 3.89
CA GLU A 527 -18.92 3.10 3.79
C GLU A 527 -20.19 2.97 4.64
N GLY A 528 -20.73 1.76 4.82
CA GLY A 528 -22.09 1.57 5.33
C GLY A 528 -22.27 1.37 6.84
N ARG A 529 -21.24 0.99 7.62
CA ARG A 529 -21.45 0.55 9.02
C ARG A 529 -20.76 1.40 10.09
N GLY A 530 -19.89 2.34 9.74
CA GLY A 530 -19.06 3.06 10.73
C GLY A 530 -18.15 2.15 11.58
N GLU A 531 -18.17 0.83 11.32
CA GLU A 531 -17.30 -0.16 11.90
C GLU A 531 -16.16 -0.41 10.91
N TRP A 532 -14.92 -0.27 11.38
CA TRP A 532 -13.68 -0.54 10.64
C TRP A 532 -13.47 -2.04 10.30
N GLU A 533 -14.53 -2.78 9.97
CA GLU A 533 -14.39 -4.08 9.31
C GLU A 533 -14.08 -3.83 7.82
N GLY A 534 -12.88 -3.28 7.56
CA GLY A 534 -12.35 -3.00 6.22
C GLY A 534 -10.84 -3.17 6.18
N CYS A 535 -10.22 -2.95 5.02
CA CYS A 535 -8.77 -3.08 4.88
C CYS A 535 -8.02 -2.15 5.86
N PRO A 536 -7.02 -2.66 6.62
CA PRO A 536 -6.32 -1.91 7.66
C PRO A 536 -5.47 -0.75 7.15
N ILE A 537 -5.21 -0.70 5.85
CA ILE A 537 -4.39 0.30 5.16
C ILE A 537 -5.03 0.68 3.81
N GLY A 538 -4.54 1.74 3.18
CA GLY A 538 -4.97 2.22 1.86
C GLY A 538 -3.97 1.91 0.73
N TRP A 539 -4.37 2.18 -0.51
CA TRP A 539 -3.49 1.94 -1.68
C TRP A 539 -2.19 2.75 -1.64
N GLU A 540 -2.25 3.97 -1.13
CA GLU A 540 -1.07 4.83 -0.92
C GLU A 540 -0.09 4.19 0.07
N ASP A 541 -0.57 3.58 1.15
CA ASP A 541 0.30 2.83 2.09
C ASP A 541 0.91 1.59 1.43
N GLY A 542 0.11 0.89 0.63
CA GLY A 542 0.58 -0.25 -0.16
C GLY A 542 1.71 0.14 -1.10
N ALA A 543 1.53 1.24 -1.85
CA ALA A 543 2.55 1.78 -2.74
C ALA A 543 3.81 2.18 -1.96
N ALA A 544 3.63 2.77 -0.78
CA ALA A 544 4.75 3.11 0.11
C ALA A 544 5.57 1.88 0.51
N ARG A 545 4.92 0.76 0.83
CA ARG A 545 5.58 -0.49 1.22
C ARG A 545 6.35 -1.10 0.06
N VAL A 546 5.74 -1.10 -1.14
CA VAL A 546 6.39 -1.54 -2.39
C VAL A 546 7.67 -0.73 -2.67
N LEU A 547 7.63 0.58 -2.46
CA LEU A 547 8.74 1.48 -2.76
C LEU A 547 9.72 1.70 -1.59
N TRP A 548 9.44 1.18 -0.40
CA TRP A 548 10.25 1.48 0.79
C TRP A 548 11.72 1.08 0.64
N SER A 549 12.01 -0.11 0.12
CA SER A 549 13.41 -0.53 -0.08
C SER A 549 14.12 0.28 -1.16
N VAL A 550 13.37 0.79 -2.14
CA VAL A 550 13.89 1.73 -3.16
C VAL A 550 14.26 3.05 -2.47
N ALA A 551 13.36 3.62 -1.67
CA ALA A 551 13.61 4.84 -0.92
C ALA A 551 14.82 4.74 0.02
N VAL A 552 14.91 3.64 0.79
CA VAL A 552 16.06 3.37 1.66
C VAL A 552 17.36 3.28 0.85
N GLY A 553 17.33 2.54 -0.28
CA GLY A 553 18.48 2.38 -1.17
C GLY A 553 18.94 3.70 -1.80
N GLU A 554 18.01 4.50 -2.31
CA GLU A 554 18.32 5.77 -2.95
C GLU A 554 18.80 6.85 -1.97
N SER A 555 18.31 6.81 -0.72
CA SER A 555 18.74 7.72 0.36
C SER A 555 20.18 7.51 0.84
N GLY A 556 20.86 6.45 0.38
CA GLY A 556 22.22 6.12 0.80
C GLY A 556 22.34 5.55 2.22
N LYS A 557 21.22 5.28 2.90
CA LYS A 557 21.18 4.70 4.26
C LYS A 557 21.48 3.19 4.29
N GLY A 558 21.72 2.59 3.13
CA GLY A 558 22.09 1.20 2.96
C GLY A 558 21.25 0.50 1.90
N ALA A 559 21.56 -0.76 1.62
CA ALA A 559 20.85 -1.57 0.65
C ALA A 559 20.12 -2.72 1.34
N VAL A 560 18.83 -2.90 1.00
CA VAL A 560 18.04 -4.07 1.38
C VAL A 560 17.85 -4.91 0.12
N TRP A 561 18.30 -6.17 0.14
CA TRP A 561 18.17 -7.10 -0.98
C TRP A 561 18.10 -8.54 -0.46
N GLY A 562 17.49 -9.43 -1.25
CA GLY A 562 17.30 -10.84 -0.92
C GLY A 562 16.36 -11.04 0.26
N ARG A 563 15.34 -10.18 0.40
CA ARG A 563 14.41 -10.20 1.52
C ARG A 563 12.96 -10.31 1.07
N PHE A 564 12.15 -10.95 1.91
CA PHE A 564 10.71 -10.82 1.93
C PHE A 564 10.34 -9.71 2.94
N LEU A 565 9.83 -8.59 2.43
CA LEU A 565 9.53 -7.41 3.23
C LEU A 565 8.04 -7.31 3.52
N LYS A 566 7.71 -6.95 4.76
CA LYS A 566 6.34 -6.66 5.22
C LYS A 566 6.42 -5.58 6.29
N ASP A 567 5.46 -4.66 6.30
CA ASP A 567 5.40 -3.57 7.30
C ASP A 567 6.69 -2.74 7.38
N PHE A 568 7.25 -2.36 6.22
CA PHE A 568 8.48 -1.55 6.13
C PHE A 568 9.71 -2.18 6.81
N GLY A 569 9.73 -3.51 6.91
CA GLY A 569 10.82 -4.26 7.50
C GLY A 569 10.86 -5.70 7.00
N ARG A 570 11.62 -6.56 7.68
CA ARG A 570 11.63 -8.00 7.39
C ARG A 570 10.27 -8.62 7.71
N GLY A 571 9.72 -9.40 6.79
CA GLY A 571 8.45 -10.09 6.98
C GLY A 571 8.56 -11.39 7.76
N GLU A 572 7.39 -11.95 8.10
CA GLU A 572 7.25 -13.23 8.80
C GLU A 572 7.89 -14.37 7.97
N GLY A 573 8.70 -15.23 8.59
CA GLY A 573 9.36 -16.37 7.91
C GLY A 573 10.88 -16.24 7.72
N GLU A 574 11.45 -15.04 7.82
CA GLU A 574 12.91 -14.83 7.73
C GLU A 574 13.69 -15.17 9.01
N GLU A 575 13.00 -15.54 10.10
CA GLU A 575 13.61 -15.88 11.40
C GLU A 575 14.59 -17.07 11.33
N ARG A 576 14.55 -17.87 10.26
CA ARG A 576 15.46 -19.01 10.06
C ARG A 576 16.91 -18.62 9.75
N ILE A 577 17.17 -17.45 9.16
CA ILE A 577 18.53 -17.09 8.70
C ILE A 577 19.46 -16.73 9.87
N ALA A 578 18.91 -16.26 11.00
CA ALA A 578 19.72 -15.96 12.20
C ALA A 578 20.27 -17.21 12.91
N ARG A 579 19.72 -18.41 12.64
CA ARG A 579 20.18 -19.66 13.27
C ARG A 579 21.20 -20.45 12.44
N GLN A 580 21.40 -20.14 11.16
CA GLN A 580 22.32 -20.89 10.29
C GLN A 580 23.68 -20.22 10.06
N MET A 581 23.86 -18.93 10.36
CA MET A 581 25.21 -18.31 10.37
C MET A 581 26.01 -18.60 11.66
N GLY A 582 25.50 -19.45 12.54
CA GLY A 582 26.14 -19.85 13.79
C GLY A 582 26.34 -21.37 13.93
N GLY A 583 26.36 -22.13 12.83
CA GLY A 583 26.48 -23.58 12.90
C GLY A 583 26.95 -24.24 11.62
N TYR A 584 28.19 -24.74 11.71
CA TYR A 584 28.87 -25.74 10.88
C TYR A 584 29.70 -25.26 9.68
N CYS A 585 31.01 -25.44 9.88
CA CYS A 585 32.04 -25.69 8.87
C CYS A 585 31.69 -26.86 7.95
#